data_AF-A0AAW2QUJ9-F1
#
_entry.id   AF-A0AAW2QUJ9-F1
#
_cell.length_a   1.000
_cell.length_b   1.000
_cell.length_c   1.000
_cell.angle_alpha   90.00
_cell.angle_beta   90.00
_cell.angle_gamma   90.00
#
_symmetry.space_group_name_H-M   'P 1'
#
loop_
_entity.id
_entity.type
_entity.pdbx_description
1 polymer ?
#
loop_
_entity_poly.entity_id
_entity_poly.type
_entity_poly.pdbx_seq_one_letter_code
_entity_poly.pdbx_strand_id
1 'polypeptide(L)' 'MAEQREEAVVIVGAGPSGLATAACLHELSIPYTLLERQDCFAPLWQKFSYDRVHLHLSK' A
#
# COMPACT_ATOMS: atom_id res chain seq x y z
N MET A 1 -19.13 10.87 11.74
CA MET A 1 -19.24 9.48 12.23
C MET A 1 -18.65 8.62 11.13
N ALA A 2 -17.55 7.91 11.40
CA ALA A 2 -16.92 7.09 10.37
C ALA A 2 -17.85 5.91 10.07
N GLU A 3 -18.36 5.87 8.84
CA GLU A 3 -19.15 4.75 8.35
C GLU A 3 -18.21 3.55 8.28
N GLN A 4 -18.33 2.64 9.24
CA GLN A 4 -17.56 1.40 9.25
C GLN A 4 -18.13 0.51 8.15
N ARG A 5 -17.54 0.58 6.95
CA ARG A 5 -17.78 -0.43 5.93
C ARG A 5 -17.18 -1.74 6.45
N GLU A 6 -18.01 -2.75 6.64
CA GLU A 6 -17.55 -4.14 6.83
C GLU A 6 -16.95 -4.64 5.52
N GLU A 7 -15.73 -4.22 5.24
CA GLU A 7 -14.97 -4.76 4.12
C GLU A 7 -14.29 -6.05 4.59
N ALA A 8 -14.53 -7.13 3.84
CA ALA A 8 -14.04 -8.46 4.18
C ALA A 8 -12.50 -8.53 4.27
N VAL A 9 -11.80 -7.56 3.68
CA VAL A 9 -10.34 -7.50 3.66
C VAL A 9 -9.86 -6.11 4.06
N VAL A 10 -8.99 -6.07 5.07
CA VAL A 10 -8.28 -4.85 5.48
C VAL A 10 -6.79 -5.07 5.26
N ILE A 11 -6.19 -4.24 4.41
CA ILE A 11 -4.75 -4.20 4.16
C ILE A 11 -4.15 -3.10 5.04
N VAL A 12 -3.18 -3.46 5.88
CA VAL A 12 -2.44 -2.50 6.71
C VAL A 12 -1.06 -2.28 6.12
N GLY A 13 -0.80 -1.05 5.68
CA GLY A 13 0.42 -0.59 5.05
C GLY A 13 0.31 -0.45 3.53
N ALA A 14 0.60 0.73 3.00
CA ALA A 14 0.72 1.03 1.57
C ALA A 14 2.16 0.90 1.06
N GLY A 15 2.93 -0.05 1.59
CA GLY A 15 4.23 -0.42 1.04
C GLY A 15 4.10 -1.20 -0.28
N PRO A 16 5.22 -1.64 -0.89
CA PRO A 16 5.18 -2.42 -2.13
C PRO A 16 4.31 -3.68 -2.03
N SER A 17 4.41 -4.41 -0.91
CA SER A 17 3.61 -5.60 -0.64
C SER A 17 2.12 -5.30 -0.49
N GLY A 18 1.76 -4.26 0.27
CA GLY A 18 0.36 -3.87 0.47
C GLY A 18 -0.29 -3.39 -0.83
N LEU A 19 0.43 -2.60 -1.63
CA LEU A 19 -0.01 -2.17 -2.95
C LEU A 19 -0.15 -3.34 -3.93
N ALA A 20 0.77 -4.31 -3.91
CA ALA A 20 0.67 -5.50 -4.73
C ALA A 20 -0.58 -6.32 -4.36
N THR A 21 -0.84 -6.53 -3.07
CA THR A 21 -2.06 -7.20 -2.61
C THR A 21 -3.32 -6.44 -3.03
N ALA A 22 -3.34 -5.12 -2.86
CA ALA A 22 -4.45 -4.26 -3.26
C ALA A 22 -4.74 -4.35 -4.77
N ALA A 23 -3.70 -4.37 -5.60
CA ALA A 23 -3.82 -4.55 -7.05
C ALA A 23 -4.43 -5.92 -7.39
N CYS A 24 -3.94 -7.00 -6.78
CA CYS A 24 -4.49 -8.34 -7.00
C CYS A 24 -5.97 -8.44 -6.59
N LEU A 25 -6.36 -7.88 -5.44
CA LEU A 25 -7.75 -7.87 -5.00
C LEU A 25 -8.64 -7.02 -5.92
N HIS A 26 -8.11 -5.91 -6.41
CA HIS A 26 -8.79 -5.05 -7.37
C HIS A 26 -9.07 -5.78 -8.69
N GLU A 27 -8.08 -6.49 -9.24
CA GLU A 27 -8.24 -7.32 -10.44
C GLU A 27 -9.31 -8.41 -10.26
N LEU A 28 -9.42 -8.96 -9.05
CA LEU A 28 -10.42 -9.97 -8.68
C LEU A 28 -11.78 -9.37 -8.29
N SER A 29 -11.95 -8.04 -8.35
CA SER A 29 -13.17 -7.34 -7.91
C SER A 29 -13.58 -7.62 -6.46
N ILE A 30 -12.60 -7.91 -5.59
CA ILE A 30 -12.82 -8.14 -4.16
C ILE A 30 -12.73 -6.78 -3.45
N PRO A 31 -13.76 -6.36 -2.67
CA PRO A 31 -13.71 -5.11 -1.92
C PRO A 31 -12.68 -5.17 -0.79
N TYR A 32 -11.86 -4.12 -0.63
CA TYR A 32 -10.84 -4.02 0.40
C TYR A 32 -10.57 -2.57 0.82
N THR A 33 -10.17 -2.42 2.09
CA THR A 33 -9.74 -1.13 2.64
C THR A 33 -8.23 -1.19 2.81
N LEU A 34 -7.52 -0.19 2.28
CA LEU A 34 -6.08 -0.05 2.47
C LEU A 34 -5.79 1.12 3.41
N LEU A 35 -5.13 0.84 4.52
CA LEU A 35 -4.78 1.81 5.55
C LEU A 35 -3.27 2.06 5.55
N GLU A 36 -2.85 3.31 5.42
CA GLU A 36 -1.45 3.71 5.60
C GLU A 36 -1.37 4.77 6.69
N ARG A 37 -0.32 4.68 7.52
CA ARG A 37 -0.08 5.64 8.59
C ARG A 37 0.34 6.99 8.04
N GLN A 38 1.05 7.00 6.92
CA GLN A 38 1.46 8.22 6.24
C GLN A 38 0.39 8.71 5.25
N ASP A 39 0.45 9.99 4.94
CA ASP A 39 -0.30 10.70 3.90
C ASP A 39 0.19 10.39 2.45
N CYS A 40 1.05 9.39 2.28
CA CYS A 40 1.56 8.96 0.98
C CYS A 40 1.74 7.44 0.94
N PHE A 41 1.71 6.88 -0.26
CA PHE A 41 2.03 5.48 -0.49
C PHE A 41 3.55 5.25 -0.48
N ALA A 42 3.99 4.02 -0.22
CA ALA A 42 5.39 3.62 -0.16
C ALA A 42 6.28 4.67 0.56
N PRO A 43 5.94 5.10 1.79
CA PRO A 43 6.56 6.26 2.44
C PRO A 43 8.06 6.09 2.70
N LEU A 44 8.54 4.85 2.81
CA LEU A 44 9.98 4.56 2.89
C LEU A 44 10.74 5.06 1.64
N TRP A 45 10.11 5.07 0.48
CA TRP A 45 10.69 5.57 -0.76
C TRP A 45 10.43 7.07 -0.94
N GLN A 46 9.23 7.56 -0.59
CA GLN A 46 8.85 8.95 -0.85
C GLN A 46 9.37 9.95 0.21
N LYS A 47 9.45 9.53 1.48
CA LYS A 47 9.72 10.43 2.61
C LYS A 47 10.93 10.04 3.46
N PHE A 48 11.18 8.75 3.61
CA PHE A 48 12.20 8.24 4.54
C PHE A 48 13.40 7.61 3.82
N SER A 49 13.52 7.82 2.52
CA SER A 49 14.66 7.45 1.70
C SER A 49 15.68 8.59 1.73
N TYR A 50 16.96 8.25 1.88
CA TYR A 50 18.04 9.21 1.64
C TYR A 50 18.37 9.28 0.14
N ASP A 51 19.01 10.37 -0.29
CA ASP A 51 19.20 10.71 -1.71
C ASP A 51 19.95 9.67 -2.56
N ARG A 52 20.66 8.73 -1.91
CA ARG A 52 21.50 7.71 -2.58
C ARG A 52 20.86 6.32 -2.59
N VAL A 53 19.62 6.17 -2.14
CA VAL A 53 18.90 4.89 -2.28
C VAL A 53 18.55 4.65 -3.75
N HIS A 54 18.91 3.46 -4.23
CA HIS A 54 18.59 2.99 -5.57
C HIS A 54 18.23 1.51 -5.53
N LEU A 55 17.38 1.09 -6.46
CA LEU A 55 17.03 -0.33 -6.62
C LEU A 55 18.22 -1.10 -7.19
N HIS A 56 18.69 -2.11 -6.46
CA HIS A 56 19.70 -3.05 -6.94
C HIS A 56 19.02 -4.26 -7.58
N LEU A 57 18.36 -4.02 -8.72
CA LEU A 57 17.69 -5.07 -9.49
C LEU A 57 18.46 -5.30 -10.79
N SER A 58 18.68 -6.57 -11.12
CA SER A 58 19.16 -6.98 -12.45
C SER A 58 18.19 -6.50 -13.51
N LYS A 59 18.71 -5.96 -14.62
CA LYS A 59 17.91 -5.68 -15.81
C LYS A 59 17.39 -6.95 -16.46
#